data_AF-A0A957WFA9-F1
#
_entry.id   AF-A0A957WFA9-F1
#
_cell.length_a   1.000
_cell.length_b   1.000
_cell.length_c   1.000
_cell.angle_alpha   90.00
_cell.angle_beta   90.00
_cell.angle_gamma   90.00
#
_symmetry.space_group_name_H-M   'P 1'
#
loop_
_entity.id
_entity.type
_entity.pdbx_description
1 polymer ?
#
loop_
_entity_poly.entity_id
_entity_poly.type
_entity_poly.pdbx_seq_one_letter_code
_entity_poly.pdbx_strand_id
1 'polypeptide(L)'
;MAGWLGQTQTFYNNLLGQPSLLARLVNFGYDQAKLESERALIEQVARLNEQQEGEKGDAQEATKQRDAALEALDEWLGDFKEIAEVALIASPQRLEKLGFGVIA
;
A
#
# COMPACT_ATOMS: atom_id res chain seq x y z
N MET A 1 14.23 1.18 -6.32
CA MET A 1 13.46 1.79 -7.43
C MET A 1 13.86 3.25 -7.68
N ALA A 2 13.78 4.14 -6.68
CA ALA A 2 14.09 5.57 -6.84
C ALA A 2 15.47 5.87 -7.46
N GLY A 3 16.54 5.20 -7.01
CA GLY A 3 17.88 5.40 -7.57
C GLY A 3 18.00 5.00 -9.04
N TRP A 4 17.34 3.91 -9.45
CA TRP A 4 17.34 3.46 -10.85
C TRP A 4 16.52 4.40 -11.75
N LEU A 5 15.36 4.87 -11.29
CA LEU A 5 14.54 5.83 -12.03
C LEU A 5 15.31 7.13 -12.29
N GLY A 6 15.96 7.68 -11.26
CA GLY A 6 16.78 8.88 -11.41
C GLY A 6 17.93 8.69 -12.41
N GLN A 7 18.69 7.59 -12.29
CA GLN A 7 19.76 7.28 -13.23
C GLN A 7 19.26 7.17 -14.68
N THR A 8 18.13 6.50 -14.89
CA THR A 8 17.58 6.25 -16.22
C THR A 8 17.02 7.53 -16.84
N GLN A 9 16.35 8.38 -16.06
CA GLN A 9 15.91 9.71 -16.50
C GLN A 9 17.10 10.59 -16.91
N THR A 10 18.16 10.63 -16.10
CA THR A 10 19.40 11.34 -16.44
C THR A 10 20.03 10.80 -17.72
N PHE A 11 20.07 9.47 -17.88
CA PHE A 11 20.59 8.84 -19.10
C PHE A 11 19.86 9.30 -20.36
N TYR A 12 18.52 9.17 -20.41
CA TYR A 12 17.75 9.54 -21.60
C TYR A 12 17.78 11.05 -21.88
N ASN A 13 17.75 11.89 -20.83
CA ASN A 13 17.85 13.35 -21.01
C ASN A 13 19.22 13.76 -21.57
N ASN A 14 20.30 13.17 -21.07
CA ASN A 14 21.64 13.45 -21.57
C ASN A 14 21.83 12.91 -23.00
N LEU A 15 21.29 11.73 -23.30
CA LEU A 15 21.42 11.11 -24.61
C LEU A 15 20.67 11.90 -25.70
N LEU A 16 19.42 12.29 -25.43
CA LEU A 16 18.62 13.11 -26.34
C LEU A 16 19.19 14.52 -26.54
N GLY A 17 19.98 15.01 -25.59
CA GLY A 17 20.70 16.29 -25.70
C GLY A 17 21.99 16.24 -26.53
N GLN A 18 22.42 15.08 -27.04
CA GLN A 18 23.67 14.93 -27.79
C GLN A 18 23.44 14.43 -29.23
N PRO A 19 23.22 15.33 -30.20
CA PRO A 19 22.93 14.97 -31.60
C PRO A 19 24.00 14.08 -32.25
N SER A 20 25.27 14.26 -31.91
CA SER A 20 26.38 13.46 -32.44
C SER A 20 26.34 11.99 -31.99
N LEU A 21 25.83 11.71 -30.78
CA LEU A 21 25.61 10.35 -30.30
C LEU A 21 24.37 9.73 -30.92
N LEU A 22 23.27 10.50 -31.03
CA LEU A 22 22.05 10.06 -31.70
C LEU A 22 22.34 9.62 -33.14
N ALA A 23 23.13 10.40 -33.88
CA ALA A 23 23.51 10.06 -35.25
C ALA A 23 24.27 8.72 -35.36
N ARG A 24 25.04 8.34 -34.33
CA ARG A 24 25.73 7.04 -34.29
C ARG A 24 24.77 5.91 -33.92
N LEU A 25 23.83 6.16 -33.03
CA LEU A 25 22.86 5.18 -32.53
C LEU A 25 21.82 4.75 -33.56
N VAL A 26 21.52 5.61 -34.55
CA VAL A 26 20.67 5.23 -35.70
C VAL A 26 21.20 3.98 -36.39
N ASN A 27 22.53 3.81 -36.51
CA ASN A 27 23.13 2.61 -37.12
C ASN A 27 22.87 1.33 -36.31
N PHE A 28 22.48 1.45 -35.05
CA PHE A 28 22.11 0.36 -34.16
C PHE A 28 20.59 0.22 -33.98
N GLY A 29 19.79 0.92 -34.78
CA GLY A 29 18.33 0.89 -34.71
C GLY A 29 17.71 1.75 -33.61
N TYR A 30 18.48 2.69 -33.05
CA TYR A 30 18.02 3.65 -32.05
C TYR A 30 17.95 5.05 -32.67
N ASP A 31 16.80 5.34 -33.27
CA ASP A 31 16.46 6.69 -33.70
C ASP A 31 15.90 7.54 -32.54
N GLN A 32 15.74 8.83 -32.80
CA GLN A 32 15.22 9.78 -31.81
C GLN A 32 13.81 9.39 -31.34
N ALA A 33 12.95 8.95 -32.24
CA ALA A 33 11.57 8.58 -31.91
C ALA A 33 11.51 7.40 -30.93
N LYS A 34 12.33 6.37 -31.13
CA LYS A 34 12.45 5.24 -30.22
C LYS A 34 12.93 5.67 -28.84
N LEU A 35 13.97 6.51 -28.78
CA LEU A 35 14.53 6.99 -27.51
C LEU A 35 13.55 7.89 -26.75
N GLU A 36 12.78 8.73 -27.45
CA GLU A 36 11.70 9.52 -26.86
C GLU A 36 10.57 8.64 -26.32
N SER A 37 10.19 7.60 -27.06
CA SER A 37 9.20 6.61 -26.60
C SER A 37 9.68 5.88 -25.34
N GLU A 38 10.95 5.47 -25.29
CA GLU A 38 11.51 4.81 -24.12
C GLU A 38 11.57 5.76 -22.91
N ARG A 39 11.95 7.03 -23.11
CA ARG A 39 11.89 8.05 -22.06
C ARG A 39 10.47 8.22 -21.51
N ALA A 40 9.47 8.27 -22.39
CA ALA A 40 8.07 8.39 -21.98
C ALA A 40 7.60 7.18 -21.15
N LEU A 41 8.07 5.97 -21.47
CA LEU A 41 7.80 4.78 -20.65
C LEU A 41 8.44 4.89 -19.26
N ILE A 42 9.67 5.40 -19.15
CA ILE A 42 10.33 5.62 -17.85
C ILE A 42 9.55 6.62 -17.00
N GLU A 43 9.06 7.71 -17.60
CA GLU A 43 8.19 8.68 -16.91
C GLU A 43 6.87 8.06 -16.47
N GLN A 44 6.29 7.16 -17.27
CA GLN A 44 5.09 6.42 -16.89
C GLN A 44 5.35 5.49 -15.71
N VAL A 45 6.47 4.75 -15.71
CA VAL A 45 6.86 3.91 -14.58
C VAL A 45 7.07 4.74 -13.32
N ALA A 46 7.66 5.93 -13.43
CA ALA A 46 7.84 6.82 -12.29
C ALA A 46 6.49 7.23 -11.66
N ARG A 47 5.52 7.64 -12.49
CA ARG A 47 4.17 8.00 -12.02
C ARG A 47 3.44 6.82 -11.38
N LEU A 48 3.49 5.64 -12.01
CA LEU A 48 2.84 4.44 -11.47
C LEU A 48 3.48 4.00 -10.15
N ASN A 49 4.80 4.13 -10.02
CA ASN A 49 5.49 3.83 -8.77
C ASN A 49 5.08 4.80 -7.66
N GLU A 50 5.00 6.10 -7.94
CA GLU A 50 4.53 7.10 -6.97
C GLU A 50 3.10 6.80 -6.50
N GLN A 51 2.20 6.50 -7.44
CA GLN A 51 0.84 6.08 -7.11
C GLN A 51 0.83 4.83 -6.22
N GLN A 52 1.61 3.81 -6.59
CA GLN A 52 1.69 2.57 -5.82
C GLN A 52 2.19 2.81 -4.39
N GLU A 53 3.19 3.66 -4.19
CA GLU A 53 3.70 3.99 -2.85
C GLU A 53 2.65 4.74 -2.02
N GLY A 54 1.86 5.62 -2.65
CA GLY A 54 0.69 6.25 -2.01
C GLY A 54 -0.34 5.22 -1.56
N GLU A 55 -0.78 4.33 -2.46
CA GLU A 55 -1.76 3.28 -2.16
C GLU A 55 -1.27 2.33 -1.04
N LYS A 56 0.03 2.02 -0.99
CA LYS A 56 0.63 1.24 0.11
C LYS A 56 0.53 1.99 1.43
N GLY A 57 0.79 3.30 1.43
CA GLY A 57 0.65 4.14 2.63
C GLY A 57 -0.77 4.15 3.16
N ASP A 58 -1.74 4.36 2.29
CA ASP A 58 -3.17 4.35 2.64
C ASP A 58 -3.61 2.99 3.19
N ALA A 59 -3.16 1.89 2.58
CA ALA A 59 -3.47 0.54 3.05
C ALA A 59 -2.86 0.24 4.43
N GLN A 60 -1.64 0.72 4.70
CA GLN A 60 -1.00 0.58 6.01
C GLN A 60 -1.77 1.35 7.08
N GLU A 61 -2.19 2.58 6.78
CA GLU A 61 -2.95 3.41 7.71
C GLU A 61 -4.33 2.82 8.00
N ALA A 62 -5.06 2.38 6.96
CA ALA A 62 -6.34 1.70 7.13
C ALA A 62 -6.22 0.40 7.95
N THR A 63 -5.12 -0.34 7.78
CA THR A 63 -4.83 -1.55 8.57
C THR A 63 -4.64 -1.20 10.04
N LYS A 64 -3.82 -0.18 10.35
CA LYS A 64 -3.62 0.27 11.74
C LYS A 64 -4.92 0.73 12.40
N GLN A 65 -5.74 1.50 11.68
CA GLN A 65 -7.02 1.99 12.21
C GLN A 65 -7.99 0.84 12.48
N ARG A 66 -8.09 -0.12 11.57
CA ARG A 66 -8.90 -1.33 11.76
C ARG A 66 -8.42 -2.12 12.98
N ASP A 67 -7.13 -2.37 13.09
CA ASP A 67 -6.56 -3.20 14.16
C ASP A 67 -6.77 -2.53 15.53
N ALA A 68 -6.56 -1.21 15.62
CA ALA A 68 -6.86 -0.46 16.84
C ALA A 68 -8.35 -0.48 17.20
N ALA A 69 -9.25 -0.40 16.21
CA ALA A 69 -10.69 -0.48 16.48
C ALA A 69 -11.13 -1.88 16.94
N LEU A 70 -10.52 -2.93 16.39
CA LEU A 70 -10.78 -4.30 16.81
C LEU A 70 -10.24 -4.59 18.21
N GLU A 71 -9.04 -4.09 18.54
CA GLU A 71 -8.46 -4.21 19.88
C GLU A 71 -9.33 -3.49 20.92
N ALA A 72 -9.75 -2.25 20.64
CA ALA A 72 -10.65 -1.52 21.53
C ALA A 72 -12.02 -2.20 21.71
N LEU A 73 -12.55 -2.83 20.65
CA LEU A 73 -13.79 -3.60 20.73
C LEU A 73 -13.61 -4.86 21.57
N ASP A 74 -12.50 -5.58 21.41
CA ASP A 74 -12.20 -6.81 22.16
C ASP A 74 -12.02 -6.51 23.65
N GLU A 75 -11.26 -5.46 23.99
CA GLU A 75 -11.10 -4.98 25.36
C GLU A 75 -12.46 -4.62 25.98
N TRP A 76 -13.26 -3.80 25.29
CA TRP A 76 -14.58 -3.42 25.77
C TRP A 76 -15.52 -4.61 25.96
N LEU A 77 -15.51 -5.56 25.02
CA LEU A 77 -16.36 -6.75 25.09
C LEU A 77 -15.91 -7.68 26.23
N GLY A 78 -14.60 -7.78 26.47
CA GLY A 78 -14.02 -8.48 27.60
C GLY A 78 -14.54 -7.92 28.93
N ASP A 79 -14.36 -6.62 29.15
CA ASP A 79 -14.86 -5.92 30.35
C ASP A 79 -16.37 -6.10 30.51
N PHE A 80 -17.14 -5.90 29.44
CA PHE A 80 -18.59 -6.06 29.47
C PHE A 80 -18.99 -7.47 29.87
N LYS A 81 -18.31 -8.49 29.35
CA LYS A 81 -18.55 -9.89 29.69
C LYS A 81 -18.24 -10.18 31.16
N GLU A 82 -17.11 -9.72 31.68
CA GLU A 82 -16.75 -9.90 33.10
C GLU A 82 -17.78 -9.25 34.03
N ILE A 83 -18.18 -8.01 33.72
CA ILE A 83 -19.23 -7.31 34.47
C ILE A 83 -20.56 -8.07 34.41
N ALA A 84 -20.94 -8.58 33.24
CA ALA A 84 -22.16 -9.35 33.07
C ALA A 84 -22.13 -10.65 33.88
N GLU A 85 -21.01 -11.39 33.87
CA GLU A 85 -20.84 -12.64 34.64
C GLU A 85 -21.00 -12.40 36.15
N VAL A 86 -20.45 -11.30 36.67
CA VAL A 86 -20.63 -10.91 38.08
C VAL A 86 -22.07 -10.49 38.38
N ALA A 87 -22.64 -9.60 37.56
CA ALA A 87 -23.98 -9.05 37.78
C ALA A 87 -25.09 -10.11 37.65
N LEU A 88 -24.87 -11.14 36.83
CA LEU A 88 -25.84 -12.18 36.52
C LEU A 88 -25.47 -13.55 37.11
N ILE A 89 -24.57 -13.61 38.10
CA ILE A 89 -24.09 -14.87 38.69
C ILE A 89 -25.22 -15.80 39.19
N ALA A 90 -26.31 -15.22 39.70
CA ALA A 90 -27.48 -15.94 40.17
C ALA A 90 -28.53 -16.22 39.06
N SER A 91 -28.25 -15.84 37.82
CA SER A 91 -29.17 -15.98 36.68
C SER A 91 -28.43 -16.43 35.40
N PRO A 92 -27.89 -17.67 35.36
CA PRO A 92 -27.10 -18.18 34.23
C PRO A 92 -27.82 -18.13 32.88
N GLN A 93 -29.15 -18.37 32.86
CA GLN A 93 -29.94 -18.33 31.62
C GLN A 93 -30.00 -16.92 30.99
N ARG A 94 -29.68 -15.86 31.75
CA ARG A 94 -29.57 -14.50 31.21
C ARG A 94 -28.22 -14.24 30.55
N LEU A 95 -27.15 -14.89 31.02
CA LEU A 95 -25.84 -14.85 30.36
C LEU A 95 -25.90 -15.54 29.00
N GLU A 96 -26.57 -16.70 28.92
CA GLU A 96 -26.78 -17.41 27.64
C GLU A 96 -27.49 -16.54 26.60
N LYS A 97 -28.47 -15.72 27.02
CA LYS A 97 -29.15 -14.77 26.12
C LYS A 97 -28.24 -13.67 25.59
N LEU A 98 -27.17 -13.33 26.31
CA LEU A 98 -26.14 -12.40 25.87
C LEU A 98 -25.07 -13.08 25.01
N GLY A 99 -25.15 -14.40 24.82
CA GLY A 99 -24.12 -15.18 24.14
C GLY A 99 -22.88 -15.45 25.01
N PHE A 100 -22.95 -15.22 26.32
CA PHE A 100 -21.89 -15.50 27.27
C PHE A 100 -22.20 -16.78 28.06
N GLY A 101 -21.28 -17.75 28.10
CA GLY A 101 -21.52 -19.06 28.70
C GLY A 101 -21.87 -20.16 27.69
N VAL A 102 -21.92 -21.42 28.13
CA VAL A 102 -21.93 -22.60 27.25
C VAL A 102 -23.28 -22.76 26.52
N ILE A 103 -23.24 -22.91 25.19
CA ILE A 103 -24.30 -23.58 24.43
C ILE A 103 -24.03 -25.09 24.52
N ALA A 104 -24.61 -25.75 25.52
CA ALA A 104 -24.71 -27.21 25.68
C ALA A 104 -25.83 -27.53 26.66
#